data_AF-A0A7C4PEB6-F1
#
_entry.id   AF-A0A7C4PEB6-F1
#
_cell.length_a   1.000
_cell.length_b   1.000
_cell.length_c   1.000
_cell.angle_alpha   90.00
_cell.angle_beta   90.00
_cell.angle_gamma   90.00
#
_symmetry.space_group_name_H-M   'P 1'
#
loop_
_entity.id
_entity.type
_entity.pdbx_description
1 polymer ?
#
loop_
_entity_poly.entity_id
_entity_poly.type
_entity_poly.pdbx_seq_one_letter_code
_entity_poly.pdbx_strand_id
1 'polypeptide(L)'
;MPIETEIANDAPLYTYIIASGDMRYIEINQRNIFLRRAPDGSVVLRGELPGCGSPCYADLSQIFLEYAMTCEGCRSSSEAYQYVSAFGARLAEQLAGKLLPDLAGMTATEQLISAFTLIVKSLTTPYQLERSPSQLRWRLETCPLCETGDRVGLARELTSARFGFAVMCASLLKHLNLNWRLLAPLPEQPELPLIEIHLAMKEMARSQPAGRM
;
A
#
# COMPACT_ATOMS: atom_id res chain seq x y z
N MET A 1 26.26 1.94 -3.92
CA MET A 1 26.03 2.30 -5.33
C MET A 1 24.53 2.30 -5.54
N PRO A 2 23.90 3.36 -6.06
CA PRO A 2 22.49 3.27 -6.42
C PRO A 2 22.40 2.37 -7.66
N ILE A 3 21.66 1.27 -7.53
CA ILE A 3 21.31 0.43 -8.66
C ILE A 3 20.23 1.20 -9.43
N GLU A 4 20.61 1.81 -10.56
CA GLU A 4 19.67 2.35 -11.53
C GLU A 4 19.08 1.18 -12.32
N THR A 5 18.13 0.46 -11.74
CA THR A 5 17.34 -0.51 -12.49
C THR A 5 16.25 0.25 -13.25
N GLU A 6 16.16 0.02 -14.56
CA GLU A 6 15.01 0.39 -15.38
C GLU A 6 13.82 -0.45 -14.92
N ILE A 7 13.14 -0.04 -13.86
CA ILE A 7 11.71 -0.31 -13.76
C ILE A 7 11.14 0.30 -15.03
N ALA A 8 10.66 -0.54 -15.94
CA ALA A 8 10.03 -0.09 -17.18
C ALA A 8 8.95 0.92 -16.79
N ASN A 9 9.31 2.20 -16.90
CA ASN A 9 8.43 3.29 -16.57
C ASN A 9 7.19 3.06 -17.45
N ASP A 10 6.02 3.09 -16.83
CA ASP A 10 4.72 3.15 -17.51
C ASP A 10 4.01 1.80 -17.73
N ALA A 11 4.52 0.67 -17.22
CA ALA A 11 3.76 -0.58 -17.25
C ALA A 11 2.59 -0.54 -16.22
N PRO A 12 1.33 -0.80 -16.64
CA PRO A 12 0.20 -0.85 -15.71
C PRO A 12 0.38 -2.03 -14.74
N LEU A 13 0.19 -1.74 -13.45
CA LEU A 13 0.25 -2.69 -12.35
C LEU A 13 -1.11 -3.34 -12.10
N TYR A 14 -2.19 -2.55 -12.14
CA TYR A 14 -3.54 -2.99 -11.84
C TYR A 14 -4.56 -2.00 -12.41
N THR A 15 -5.77 -2.46 -12.73
CA THR A 15 -6.88 -1.59 -13.13
C THR A 15 -8.06 -1.84 -12.20
N TYR A 16 -8.69 -0.76 -11.74
CA TYR A 16 -9.91 -0.85 -10.95
C TYR A 16 -10.97 0.12 -11.45
N ILE A 17 -12.23 -0.21 -11.18
CA ILE A 17 -13.39 0.62 -11.53
C ILE A 17 -13.58 1.66 -10.41
N ILE A 18 -13.79 2.91 -10.77
CA ILE A 18 -14.09 4.00 -9.83
C ILE A 18 -15.61 4.07 -9.66
N ALA A 19 -16.15 4.59 -8.57
CA ALA A 19 -17.59 4.86 -8.47
C ALA A 19 -17.82 6.38 -8.56
N SER A 20 -17.88 6.95 -9.76
CA SER A 20 -18.23 8.37 -9.90
C SER A 20 -19.71 8.55 -10.25
N GLY A 21 -20.39 9.41 -9.48
CA GLY A 21 -21.76 9.85 -9.74
C GLY A 21 -21.88 10.95 -10.80
N ASP A 22 -20.75 11.46 -11.32
CA ASP A 22 -20.70 12.66 -12.18
C ASP A 22 -19.98 12.39 -13.50
N MET A 23 -20.21 11.22 -14.09
CA MET A 23 -19.63 10.87 -15.38
C MET A 23 -20.61 11.12 -16.52
N ARG A 24 -20.12 11.80 -17.55
CA ARG A 24 -20.74 11.78 -18.87
C ARG A 24 -20.63 10.37 -19.44
N TYR A 25 -21.65 9.94 -20.19
CA TYR A 25 -21.86 8.59 -20.74
C TYR A 25 -20.71 8.00 -21.61
N ILE A 26 -19.59 8.71 -21.76
CA ILE A 26 -18.48 8.37 -22.68
C ILE A 26 -17.14 8.11 -21.99
N GLU A 27 -17.00 8.32 -20.68
CA GLU A 27 -15.74 8.10 -19.97
C GLU A 27 -15.71 6.69 -19.35
N ILE A 28 -14.68 5.91 -19.67
CA ILE A 28 -14.46 4.60 -19.05
C ILE A 28 -14.13 4.85 -17.59
N ASN A 29 -15.00 4.35 -16.72
CA ASN A 29 -14.97 4.55 -15.26
C ASN A 29 -13.88 3.72 -14.57
N GLN A 30 -12.63 3.88 -15.00
CA GLN A 30 -11.53 3.06 -14.50
C GLN A 30 -10.27 3.88 -14.27
N ARG A 31 -9.49 3.45 -13.29
CA ARG A 31 -8.15 3.96 -13.05
C ARG A 31 -7.13 2.84 -13.26
N ASN A 32 -6.04 3.18 -13.94
CA ASN A 32 -4.88 2.31 -14.07
C ASN A 32 -3.84 2.72 -13.03
N ILE A 33 -3.38 1.77 -12.22
CA ILE A 33 -2.31 1.95 -11.26
C ILE A 33 -0.98 1.68 -11.96
N PHE A 34 -0.01 2.56 -11.82
CA PHE A 34 1.32 2.46 -12.39
C PHE A 34 2.38 2.58 -11.31
N LEU A 35 3.55 2.00 -11.58
CA LEU A 35 4.80 2.40 -10.94
C LEU A 35 5.40 3.54 -11.76
N ARG A 36 5.59 4.70 -11.12
CA ARG A 36 6.13 5.92 -11.75
C ARG A 36 7.37 6.38 -11.01
N ARG A 37 8.33 6.92 -11.75
CA ARG A 37 9.42 7.69 -11.16
C ARG A 37 8.94 9.10 -10.82
N ALA A 38 8.99 9.46 -9.55
CA ALA A 38 8.72 10.81 -9.06
C ALA A 38 9.88 11.77 -9.40
N PRO A 39 9.67 13.11 -9.35
CA PRO A 39 10.71 14.09 -9.68
C PRO A 39 11.97 13.99 -8.82
N ASP A 40 11.86 13.47 -7.60
CA ASP A 40 12.99 13.21 -6.69
C ASP A 40 13.76 11.92 -7.05
N GLY A 41 13.43 11.27 -8.16
CA GLY A 41 14.03 10.02 -8.63
C GLY A 41 13.49 8.76 -7.95
N SER A 42 12.59 8.89 -6.97
CA SER A 42 12.00 7.73 -6.30
C SER A 42 10.91 7.06 -7.11
N VAL A 43 10.59 5.80 -6.80
CA VAL A 43 9.47 5.10 -7.42
C VAL A 43 8.26 5.15 -6.50
N VAL A 44 7.10 5.44 -7.08
CA VAL A 44 5.82 5.57 -6.38
C VAL A 44 4.69 4.89 -7.16
N LEU A 45 3.66 4.46 -6.45
CA LEU A 45 2.37 4.05 -7.00
C LEU A 45 1.54 5.29 -7.30
N ARG A 46 0.97 5.33 -8.50
CA ARG A 46 0.01 6.36 -8.91
C ARG A 46 -1.12 5.74 -9.70
N GLY A 47 -2.34 6.15 -9.41
CA GLY A 47 -3.49 5.81 -10.22
C GLY A 47 -3.76 6.92 -11.24
N GLU A 48 -3.96 6.59 -12.51
CA GLU A 48 -4.25 7.56 -13.56
C GLU A 48 -5.50 7.19 -14.35
N LEU A 49 -6.29 8.20 -14.70
CA LEU A 49 -7.40 8.05 -15.65
C LEU A 49 -6.83 7.84 -17.06
N PRO A 50 -7.33 6.85 -17.83
CA PRO A 50 -6.93 6.67 -19.22
C PRO A 50 -7.07 7.98 -20.01
N GLY A 51 -5.99 8.41 -20.67
CA GLY A 51 -5.98 9.61 -21.51
C GLY A 51 -5.81 10.96 -20.78
N CYS A 52 -5.85 11.00 -19.44
CA CYS A 52 -5.68 12.25 -18.68
C CYS A 52 -4.20 12.53 -18.34
N GLY A 53 -3.36 11.49 -18.31
CA GLY A 53 -1.93 11.59 -18.05
C GLY A 53 -1.58 12.02 -16.62
N SER A 54 -0.35 12.50 -16.45
CA SER A 54 0.25 12.84 -15.14
C SER A 54 -0.44 13.96 -14.34
N PRO A 55 -1.20 14.92 -14.91
CA PRO A 55 -1.89 15.94 -14.11
C PRO A 55 -3.08 15.41 -13.29
N CYS A 56 -3.64 14.25 -13.66
CA CYS A 56 -4.87 13.71 -13.08
C CYS A 56 -4.63 12.48 -12.19
N TYR A 57 -3.44 12.40 -11.58
CA TYR A 57 -3.07 11.25 -10.78
C TYR A 57 -3.79 11.25 -9.43
N ALA A 58 -4.12 10.05 -8.96
CA ALA A 58 -4.50 9.74 -7.60
C ALA A 58 -3.28 9.14 -6.91
N ASP A 59 -2.95 9.66 -5.73
CA ASP A 59 -2.01 9.01 -4.82
C ASP A 59 -2.62 7.73 -4.23
N LEU A 60 -1.81 6.97 -3.48
CA LEU A 60 -2.25 5.70 -2.92
C LEU A 60 -3.43 5.86 -1.94
N SER A 61 -3.52 6.99 -1.23
CA SER A 61 -4.63 7.27 -0.32
C SER A 61 -5.93 7.42 -1.09
N GLN A 62 -5.92 8.24 -2.14
CA GLN A 62 -7.09 8.44 -2.99
C GLN A 62 -7.51 7.14 -3.69
N ILE A 63 -6.56 6.30 -4.12
CA ILE A 63 -6.85 4.99 -4.72
C ILE A 63 -7.68 4.11 -3.77
N PHE A 64 -7.27 4.00 -2.50
CA PHE A 64 -8.01 3.18 -1.53
C PHE A 64 -9.37 3.78 -1.16
N LEU A 65 -9.48 5.10 -1.08
CA LEU A 65 -10.75 5.80 -0.83
C LEU A 65 -11.73 5.63 -1.99
N GLU A 66 -11.27 5.83 -3.22
CA GLU A 66 -12.06 5.63 -4.44
C GLU A 66 -12.55 4.19 -4.56
N TYR A 67 -11.69 3.20 -4.28
CA TYR A 67 -12.08 1.80 -4.32
C TYR A 67 -13.07 1.46 -3.21
N ALA A 68 -12.86 1.95 -1.98
CA ALA A 68 -13.79 1.77 -0.88
C ALA A 68 -15.19 2.31 -1.20
N MET A 69 -15.28 3.49 -1.82
CA MET A 69 -16.55 4.07 -2.28
C MET A 69 -17.30 3.15 -3.26
N THR A 70 -16.60 2.39 -4.11
CA THR A 70 -17.26 1.43 -5.02
C THR A 70 -18.02 0.33 -4.29
N CYS A 71 -17.70 0.12 -3.01
CA CYS A 71 -18.34 -0.85 -2.13
C CYS A 71 -19.55 -0.25 -1.36
N GLU A 72 -19.89 1.03 -1.51
CA GLU A 72 -21.10 1.61 -0.89
C GLU A 72 -22.38 0.89 -1.33
N GLY A 73 -22.39 0.33 -2.55
CA GLY A 73 -23.50 -0.47 -3.08
C GLY A 73 -23.55 -1.92 -2.60
N CYS A 74 -22.59 -2.36 -1.76
CA CYS A 74 -22.58 -3.73 -1.24
C CYS A 74 -23.79 -3.99 -0.33
N ARG A 75 -24.22 -5.26 -0.27
CA ARG A 75 -25.39 -5.67 0.53
C ARG A 75 -25.12 -5.62 2.03
N SER A 76 -23.85 -5.63 2.43
CA SER A 76 -23.41 -5.60 3.82
C SER A 76 -21.99 -5.07 3.96
N SER A 77 -21.62 -4.61 5.15
CA SER A 77 -20.25 -4.22 5.47
C SER A 77 -19.25 -5.37 5.34
N SER A 78 -19.67 -6.61 5.61
CA SER A 78 -18.80 -7.79 5.45
C SER A 78 -18.42 -8.01 3.98
N GLU A 79 -19.38 -7.85 3.08
CA GLU A 79 -19.14 -7.93 1.63
C GLU A 79 -18.21 -6.80 1.17
N ALA A 80 -18.43 -5.56 1.64
CA ALA A 80 -17.53 -4.44 1.35
C ALA A 80 -16.09 -4.73 1.79
N TYR A 81 -15.90 -5.22 3.02
CA TYR A 81 -14.57 -5.61 3.50
C TYR A 81 -13.96 -6.75 2.69
N GLN A 82 -14.73 -7.72 2.19
CA GLN A 82 -14.20 -8.76 1.30
C GLN A 82 -13.63 -8.17 0.00
N TYR A 83 -14.36 -7.26 -0.64
CA TYR A 83 -13.89 -6.60 -1.87
C TYR A 83 -12.65 -5.74 -1.63
N VAL A 84 -12.65 -4.94 -0.56
CA VAL A 84 -11.52 -4.07 -0.24
C VAL A 84 -10.30 -4.87 0.21
N SER A 85 -10.50 -5.98 0.94
CA SER A 85 -9.43 -6.96 1.26
C SER A 85 -8.82 -7.53 -0.02
N ALA A 86 -9.68 -8.03 -0.93
CA ALA A 86 -9.22 -8.63 -2.17
C ALA A 86 -8.46 -7.64 -3.04
N PHE A 87 -8.89 -6.38 -3.09
CA PHE A 87 -8.17 -5.31 -3.77
C PHE A 87 -6.78 -5.06 -3.17
N GLY A 88 -6.69 -4.86 -1.86
CA GLY A 88 -5.42 -4.64 -1.18
C GLY A 88 -4.45 -5.80 -1.36
N ALA A 89 -4.95 -7.04 -1.24
CA ALA A 89 -4.15 -8.25 -1.42
C ALA A 89 -3.64 -8.40 -2.86
N ARG A 90 -4.49 -8.18 -3.87
CA ARG A 90 -4.11 -8.24 -5.28
C ARG A 90 -3.11 -7.16 -5.66
N LEU A 91 -3.30 -5.93 -5.17
CA LEU A 91 -2.36 -4.84 -5.41
C LEU A 91 -0.98 -5.18 -4.82
N ALA A 92 -0.94 -5.76 -3.62
CA ALA A 92 0.29 -6.22 -3.00
C ALA A 92 0.98 -7.35 -3.78
N GLU A 93 0.22 -8.31 -4.28
CA GLU A 93 0.73 -9.40 -5.12
C GLU A 93 1.36 -8.87 -6.40
N GLN A 94 0.66 -7.99 -7.13
CA GLN A 94 1.19 -7.38 -8.35
C GLN A 94 2.43 -6.53 -8.08
N LEU A 95 2.41 -5.75 -6.99
CA LEU A 95 3.57 -4.96 -6.57
C LEU A 95 4.76 -5.86 -6.25
N ALA A 96 4.56 -6.92 -5.47
CA ALA A 96 5.63 -7.88 -5.15
C ALA A 96 6.20 -8.52 -6.42
N GLY A 97 5.35 -8.93 -7.37
CA GLY A 97 5.79 -9.50 -8.65
C GLY A 97 6.66 -8.54 -9.47
N LYS A 98 6.44 -7.22 -9.35
CA LYS A 98 7.28 -6.20 -10.01
C LYS A 98 8.55 -5.88 -9.23
N LEU A 99 8.51 -5.88 -7.90
CA LEU A 99 9.66 -5.53 -7.06
C LEU A 99 10.65 -6.67 -6.88
N LEU A 100 10.19 -7.93 -6.76
CA LEU A 100 11.03 -9.08 -6.42
C LEU A 100 12.27 -9.25 -7.32
N PRO A 101 12.20 -9.04 -8.66
CA PRO A 101 13.39 -9.08 -9.51
C PRO A 101 14.46 -8.06 -9.12
N ASP A 102 14.05 -6.83 -8.81
CA ASP A 102 14.96 -5.73 -8.44
C ASP A 102 15.49 -5.86 -7.01
N LEU A 103 14.75 -6.58 -6.15
CA LEU A 103 15.11 -6.86 -4.77
C LEU A 103 16.02 -8.09 -4.63
N ALA A 104 16.28 -8.81 -5.72
CA ALA A 104 17.12 -10.00 -5.71
C ALA A 104 18.56 -9.64 -5.25
N GLY A 105 19.06 -10.40 -4.27
CA GLY A 105 20.40 -10.19 -3.70
C GLY A 105 20.46 -9.17 -2.55
N MET A 106 19.37 -8.46 -2.24
CA MET A 106 19.28 -7.61 -1.05
C MET A 106 18.99 -8.44 0.21
N THR A 107 19.43 -7.97 1.36
CA THR A 107 19.03 -8.53 2.66
C THR A 107 17.54 -8.34 2.92
N ALA A 108 16.93 -9.20 3.75
CA ALA A 108 15.52 -9.07 4.15
C ALA A 108 15.16 -7.64 4.60
N THR A 109 16.02 -7.03 5.42
CA THR A 109 15.81 -5.67 5.93
C THR A 109 15.84 -4.63 4.81
N GLU A 110 16.76 -4.74 3.85
CA GLU A 110 16.84 -3.84 2.69
C GLU A 110 15.63 -3.98 1.77
N GLN A 111 15.16 -5.22 1.54
CA GLN A 111 13.95 -5.49 0.77
C GLN A 111 12.73 -4.81 1.40
N LEU A 112 12.56 -4.95 2.73
CA LEU A 112 11.48 -4.27 3.46
C LEU A 112 11.61 -2.77 3.41
N ILE A 113 12.82 -2.25 3.63
CA ILE A 113 13.06 -0.80 3.59
C ILE A 113 12.67 -0.25 2.22
N SER A 114 13.09 -0.91 1.14
CA SER A 114 12.80 -0.50 -0.24
C SER A 114 11.30 -0.54 -0.52
N ALA A 115 10.65 -1.68 -0.29
CA ALA A 115 9.25 -1.90 -0.62
C ALA A 115 8.29 -0.99 0.18
N PHE A 116 8.51 -0.85 1.50
CA PHE A 116 7.65 -0.01 2.33
C PHE A 116 7.96 1.48 2.21
N THR A 117 9.19 1.85 1.86
CA THR A 117 9.48 3.25 1.51
C THR A 117 8.75 3.66 0.24
N LEU A 118 8.65 2.78 -0.76
CA LEU A 118 7.81 3.03 -1.95
C LEU A 118 6.35 3.25 -1.56
N ILE A 119 5.77 2.40 -0.70
CA ILE A 119 4.39 2.59 -0.21
C ILE A 119 4.22 3.96 0.46
N VAL A 120 5.09 4.29 1.41
CA VAL A 120 4.96 5.54 2.17
C VAL A 120 5.14 6.76 1.28
N LYS A 121 6.09 6.74 0.34
CA LYS A 121 6.24 7.81 -0.66
C LYS A 121 5.01 7.94 -1.56
N SER A 122 4.31 6.84 -1.84
CA SER A 122 3.08 6.82 -2.63
C SER A 122 1.89 7.43 -1.90
N LEU A 123 1.97 7.64 -0.58
CA LEU A 123 0.97 8.35 0.21
C LEU A 123 1.17 9.87 0.17
N THR A 124 2.26 10.36 -0.43
CA THR A 124 2.59 11.79 -0.56
C THR A 124 2.63 12.58 0.75
N THR A 125 2.81 11.90 1.88
CA THR A 125 3.00 12.52 3.20
C THR A 125 4.47 12.50 3.60
N PRO A 126 4.97 13.54 4.27
CA PRO A 126 6.27 13.49 4.94
C PRO A 126 6.31 12.36 5.98
N TYR A 127 7.48 11.75 6.14
CA TYR A 127 7.70 10.65 7.06
C TYR A 127 9.14 10.61 7.60
N GLN A 128 9.29 9.94 8.75
CA GLN A 128 10.57 9.59 9.35
C GLN A 128 10.71 8.07 9.43
N LEU A 129 11.90 7.56 9.14
CA LEU A 129 12.20 6.13 9.21
C LEU A 129 13.15 5.84 10.38
N GLU A 130 12.61 5.19 11.41
CA GLU A 130 13.36 4.66 12.54
C GLU A 130 13.77 3.20 12.23
N ARG A 131 15.08 2.91 12.36
CA ARG A 131 15.65 1.61 12.04
C ARG A 131 16.37 1.04 13.25
N SER A 132 16.07 -0.20 13.59
CA SER A 132 16.84 -1.01 14.53
C SER A 132 17.08 -2.40 13.95
N PRO A 133 17.95 -3.23 14.55
CA PRO A 133 18.20 -4.58 14.05
C PRO A 133 16.96 -5.47 13.96
N SER A 134 15.93 -5.20 14.78
CA SER A 134 14.72 -6.03 14.88
C SER A 134 13.43 -5.29 14.57
N GLN A 135 13.48 -3.98 14.29
CA GLN A 135 12.30 -3.17 14.03
C GLN A 135 12.55 -2.15 12.91
N LEU A 136 11.52 -1.94 12.09
CA LEU A 136 11.46 -0.88 11.11
C LEU A 136 10.16 -0.11 11.34
N ARG A 137 10.25 1.22 11.45
CA ARG A 137 9.08 2.06 11.68
C ARG A 137 9.12 3.31 10.80
N TRP A 138 8.11 3.46 9.96
CA TRP A 138 7.83 4.68 9.23
C TRP A 138 6.78 5.47 10.00
N ARG A 139 7.16 6.60 10.59
CA ARG A 139 6.20 7.53 11.22
C ARG A 139 5.81 8.58 10.21
N LEU A 140 4.51 8.76 10.03
CA LEU A 140 3.94 9.76 9.13
C LEU A 140 3.64 11.02 9.95
N GLU A 141 3.87 12.20 9.38
CA GLU A 141 3.55 13.45 10.07
C GLU A 141 2.05 13.63 10.29
N THR A 142 1.24 13.16 9.33
CA THR A 142 -0.22 13.23 9.35
C THR A 142 -0.83 11.91 8.86
N CYS A 143 -2.16 11.79 8.94
CA CYS A 143 -2.88 10.65 8.39
C CYS A 143 -3.24 10.93 6.92
N PRO A 144 -2.54 10.32 5.93
CA PRO A 144 -2.70 10.70 4.53
C PRO A 144 -4.07 10.29 3.97
N LEU A 145 -4.65 9.19 4.46
CA LEU A 145 -6.03 8.79 4.16
C LEU A 145 -7.04 9.82 4.70
N CYS A 146 -6.80 10.37 5.89
CA CYS A 146 -7.69 11.36 6.50
C CYS A 146 -7.68 12.66 5.70
N GLU A 147 -6.50 13.24 5.47
CA GLU A 147 -6.36 14.49 4.72
C GLU A 147 -6.87 14.37 3.29
N THR A 148 -6.58 13.24 2.62
CA THR A 148 -7.08 12.99 1.28
C THR A 148 -8.59 12.81 1.29
N GLY A 149 -9.14 12.07 2.25
CA GLY A 149 -10.58 11.86 2.42
C GLY A 149 -11.32 13.19 2.60
N ASP A 150 -10.81 14.08 3.44
CA ASP A 150 -11.39 15.42 3.64
C ASP A 150 -11.28 16.27 2.37
N ARG A 151 -10.11 16.29 1.73
CA ARG A 151 -9.83 17.07 0.52
C ARG A 151 -10.72 16.67 -0.67
N VAL A 152 -11.01 15.38 -0.84
CA VAL A 152 -11.75 14.85 -2.01
C VAL A 152 -13.19 14.43 -1.66
N GLY A 153 -13.65 14.70 -0.43
CA GLY A 153 -15.03 14.43 -0.02
C GLY A 153 -15.36 12.96 0.22
N LEU A 154 -14.36 12.11 0.49
CA LEU A 154 -14.49 10.66 0.71
C LEU A 154 -14.24 10.24 2.18
N ALA A 155 -14.40 11.17 3.13
CA ALA A 155 -14.17 10.90 4.56
C ALA A 155 -15.03 9.75 5.13
N ARG A 156 -16.19 9.45 4.51
CA ARG A 156 -17.06 8.33 4.92
C ARG A 156 -16.42 6.96 4.67
N GLU A 157 -15.47 6.89 3.75
CA GLU A 157 -14.83 5.65 3.31
C GLU A 157 -13.54 5.31 4.05
N LEU A 158 -13.16 6.13 5.04
CA LEU A 158 -11.88 6.01 5.75
C LEU A 158 -11.67 4.63 6.37
N THR A 159 -12.67 4.07 7.03
CA THR A 159 -12.56 2.78 7.71
C THR A 159 -12.27 1.66 6.72
N SER A 160 -13.05 1.57 5.64
CA SER A 160 -12.86 0.59 4.57
C SER A 160 -11.50 0.77 3.88
N ALA A 161 -11.14 2.00 3.54
CA ALA A 161 -9.86 2.31 2.90
C ALA A 161 -8.65 1.92 3.76
N ARG A 162 -8.69 2.22 5.07
CA ARG A 162 -7.63 1.83 6.04
C ARG A 162 -7.53 0.32 6.19
N PHE A 163 -8.67 -0.37 6.24
CA PHE A 163 -8.69 -1.83 6.24
C PHE A 163 -8.00 -2.40 5.01
N GLY A 164 -8.34 -1.92 3.81
CA GLY A 164 -7.71 -2.35 2.56
C GLY A 164 -6.21 -2.08 2.51
N PHE A 165 -5.80 -0.90 2.98
CA PHE A 165 -4.39 -0.53 3.07
C PHE A 165 -3.63 -1.46 4.04
N ALA A 166 -4.20 -1.77 5.20
CA ALA A 166 -3.60 -2.70 6.15
C ALA A 166 -3.45 -4.11 5.56
N VAL A 167 -4.47 -4.58 4.83
CA VAL A 167 -4.40 -5.87 4.10
C VAL A 167 -3.31 -5.86 3.04
N MET A 168 -3.15 -4.75 2.29
CA MET A 168 -2.06 -4.59 1.32
C MET A 168 -0.69 -4.71 2.00
N CYS A 169 -0.47 -3.99 3.11
CA CYS A 169 0.79 -4.07 3.86
C CYS A 169 1.09 -5.49 4.35
N ALA A 170 0.09 -6.15 4.95
CA ALA A 170 0.22 -7.52 5.45
C ALA A 170 0.51 -8.52 4.32
N SER A 171 -0.17 -8.37 3.18
CA SER A 171 -0.02 -9.23 2.01
C SER A 171 1.35 -9.04 1.36
N LEU A 172 1.81 -7.80 1.21
CA LEU A 172 3.13 -7.51 0.65
C LEU A 172 4.23 -8.13 1.51
N LEU A 173 4.14 -7.97 2.83
CA LEU A 173 5.08 -8.58 3.77
C LEU A 173 5.14 -10.11 3.61
N LYS A 174 3.98 -10.76 3.39
CA LYS A 174 3.89 -12.19 3.14
C LYS A 174 4.56 -12.58 1.82
N HIS A 175 4.37 -11.81 0.75
CA HIS A 175 4.97 -12.09 -0.56
C HIS A 175 6.49 -11.94 -0.57
N LEU A 176 7.03 -11.01 0.22
CA LEU A 176 8.48 -10.90 0.41
C LEU A 176 9.05 -12.09 1.21
N ASN A 177 8.19 -12.92 1.82
CA ASN A 177 8.51 -14.16 2.54
C ASN A 177 9.60 -14.01 3.61
N LEU A 178 9.45 -12.98 4.45
CA LEU A 178 10.46 -12.61 5.45
C LEU A 178 10.02 -13.01 6.86
N ASN A 179 11.00 -13.20 7.76
CA ASN A 179 10.78 -13.50 9.19
C ASN A 179 10.28 -12.29 9.99
N TRP A 180 9.43 -11.45 9.40
CA TRP A 180 8.93 -10.21 9.96
C TRP A 180 7.40 -10.28 10.12
N ARG A 181 6.87 -9.46 11.02
CA ARG A 181 5.44 -9.27 11.23
C ARG A 181 5.09 -7.78 11.18
N LEU A 182 3.89 -7.49 10.69
CA LEU A 182 3.29 -6.17 10.72
C LEU A 182 2.69 -5.94 12.11
N LEU A 183 3.03 -4.82 12.74
CA LEU A 183 2.49 -4.38 14.02
C LEU A 183 1.51 -3.20 13.87
N ALA A 184 1.69 -2.39 12.83
CA ALA A 184 0.77 -1.34 12.43
C ALA A 184 0.98 -1.01 10.94
N PRO A 185 -0.07 -0.63 10.18
CA PRO A 185 -1.49 -0.72 10.55
C PRO A 185 -1.97 -2.18 10.60
N LEU A 186 -3.00 -2.47 11.40
CA LEU A 186 -3.59 -3.81 11.52
C LEU A 186 -5.01 -3.84 10.92
N PRO A 187 -5.37 -4.85 10.11
CA PRO A 187 -6.72 -4.99 9.57
C PRO A 187 -7.81 -5.08 10.65
N GLU A 188 -7.47 -5.52 11.86
CA GLU A 188 -8.39 -5.62 13.00
C GLU A 188 -8.69 -4.26 13.67
N GLN A 189 -7.97 -3.19 13.30
CA GLN A 189 -8.09 -1.85 13.88
C GLN A 189 -8.25 -0.75 12.81
N PRO A 190 -9.22 -0.88 11.88
CA PRO A 190 -9.35 0.05 10.74
C PRO A 190 -9.82 1.45 11.14
N GLU A 191 -10.39 1.63 12.33
CA GLU A 191 -10.78 2.91 12.90
C GLU A 191 -9.58 3.78 13.30
N LEU A 192 -8.41 3.19 13.51
CA LEU A 192 -7.22 3.92 13.92
C LEU A 192 -6.64 4.72 12.74
N PRO A 193 -6.21 5.97 12.95
CA PRO A 193 -5.53 6.75 11.93
C PRO A 193 -4.25 6.06 11.44
N LEU A 194 -4.02 6.11 10.13
CA LEU A 194 -2.76 5.68 9.54
C LEU A 194 -1.67 6.72 9.82
N ILE A 195 -0.99 6.59 10.96
CA ILE A 195 0.12 7.47 11.36
C ILE A 195 1.47 6.76 11.38
N GLU A 196 1.48 5.44 11.24
CA GLU A 196 2.72 4.68 11.11
C GLU A 196 2.55 3.39 10.33
N ILE A 197 3.67 2.91 9.78
CA ILE A 197 3.86 1.52 9.39
C ILE A 197 4.99 0.96 10.26
N HIS A 198 4.72 -0.13 10.97
CA HIS A 198 5.65 -0.70 11.94
C HIS A 198 5.80 -2.20 11.70
N LEU A 199 7.04 -2.63 11.46
CA LEU A 199 7.43 -4.02 11.28
C LEU A 199 8.37 -4.44 12.40
N ALA A 200 8.25 -5.69 12.84
CA ALA A 200 9.18 -6.31 13.78
C ALA A 200 9.58 -7.70 13.32
N MET A 201 10.81 -8.13 13.61
CA MET A 201 11.20 -9.53 13.43
C MET A 201 10.34 -10.44 14.33
N LYS A 202 9.97 -11.61 13.80
CA LYS A 202 9.37 -12.68 14.59
C LYS A 202 10.44 -13.20 15.54
N GLU A 203 10.12 -13.27 16.83
CA GLU A 203 11.00 -13.95 17.78
C GLU A 203 11.16 -15.41 17.31
N MET A 204 12.39 -15.81 16.98
CA MET A 204 12.66 -17.22 16.77
C MET A 204 12.53 -17.88 18.15
N ALA A 205 11.54 -18.75 18.30
CA ALA A 205 11.42 -19.57 19.49
C ALA A 205 12.77 -20.23 19.75
N ARG A 206 13.46 -19.83 20.83
CA ARG A 206 14.66 -20.52 21.28
C ARG A 206 14.23 -21.94 21.61
N SER A 207 14.57 -22.89 20.76
CA SER A 207 14.53 -24.30 21.11
C SER A 207 15.32 -24.47 22.40
N GLN A 208 14.63 -24.73 23.51
CA GLN A 208 15.27 -25.12 24.76
C GLN A 208 16.20 -26.30 24.44
N PRO A 209 17.49 -26.25 24.80
CA PRO A 209 18.28 -27.46 24.74
C PRO A 209 17.62 -28.47 25.67
N ALA A 210 17.25 -29.62 25.12
CA ALA A 210 16.85 -30.78 25.88
C ALA A 210 18.00 -31.11 26.86
N GLY A 211 17.86 -30.63 28.09
CA GLY A 211 18.68 -31.02 29.22
C GLY A 211 18.44 -32.50 29.46
N ARG A 212 19.40 -33.29 28.99
CA ARG A 212 19.52 -34.73 29.21
C ARG A 212 19.62 -35.03 30.72
N MET A 213 18.88 -36.06 31.11
CA MET A 213 19.10 -37.06 32.18
C MET A 213 19.49 -36.57 33.57
#